data_AF-A0A844TA79-F1
#
_entry.id   AF-A0A844TA79-F1
#
_cell.length_a   1.000
_cell.length_b   1.000
_cell.length_c   1.000
_cell.angle_alpha   90.00
_cell.angle_beta   90.00
_cell.angle_gamma   90.00
#
_symmetry.space_group_name_H-M   'P 1'
#
loop_
_entity.id
_entity.type
_entity.pdbx_description
1 polymer ?
#
loop_
_entity_poly.entity_id
_entity_poly.type
_entity_poly.pdbx_seq_one_letter_code
_entity_poly.pdbx_strand_id
1 'polypeptide(L)'
;MKGTAAKKGYSARDMRAVSDNPEWTKDDFARAKSFDEVFPAMRKGRGPNRAPTKRQVTLRLSPDVVDYFKAEGPGWQSRIDEALIKVVKRKRNSATG
;
A
#
# COMPACT_ATOMS: atom_id res chain seq x y z
N MET A 1 17.29 -0.94 -3.96
CA MET A 1 16.29 -1.72 -3.20
C MET A 1 15.56 -0.75 -2.27
N LYS A 2 14.28 -0.42 -2.48
CA LYS A 2 13.48 0.12 -1.36
C LYS A 2 13.49 -0.97 -0.29
N GLY A 3 14.30 -0.77 0.75
CA GLY A 3 14.21 -1.60 1.94
C GLY A 3 12.77 -1.50 2.40
N THR A 4 12.04 -2.61 2.31
CA THR A 4 10.84 -2.77 3.11
C THR A 4 11.30 -2.52 4.53
N ALA A 5 10.97 -1.35 5.09
CA ALA A 5 11.14 -1.09 6.50
C ALA A 5 10.63 -2.33 7.23
N ALA A 6 11.52 -3.04 7.95
CA ALA A 6 11.13 -4.21 8.70
C ALA A 6 9.91 -3.82 9.52
N LYS A 7 8.80 -4.57 9.39
CA LYS A 7 7.59 -4.27 10.15
C LYS A 7 8.01 -4.18 11.62
N LYS A 8 7.89 -2.99 12.21
CA LYS A 8 8.17 -2.81 13.63
C LYS A 8 7.10 -3.61 14.36
N GLY A 9 7.47 -4.81 14.82
CA GLY A 9 6.59 -5.63 15.64
C GLY A 9 6.21 -4.89 16.92
N TYR A 10 5.21 -5.42 17.64
CA TYR A 10 4.89 -4.92 18.96
C TYR A 10 6.10 -5.05 19.89
N SER A 11 6.43 -3.97 20.60
CA SER A 11 7.52 -3.93 21.56
C SER A 11 7.11 -4.57 22.89
N ALA A 12 8.09 -4.90 23.73
CA ALA A 12 7.82 -5.39 25.09
C ALA A 12 7.02 -4.37 25.93
N ARG A 13 7.14 -3.07 25.63
CA ARG A 13 6.32 -2.02 26.24
C ARG A 13 4.87 -2.12 25.79
N ASP A 14 4.63 -2.37 24.51
CA ASP A 14 3.28 -2.53 23.96
C ASP A 14 2.58 -3.76 24.57
N MET A 15 3.30 -4.87 24.75
CA MET A 15 2.76 -6.07 25.40
C MET A 15 2.45 -5.86 26.89
N ARG A 16 3.29 -5.11 27.61
CA ARG A 16 3.03 -4.79 29.03
C ARG A 16 1.86 -3.83 29.19
N ALA A 17 1.59 -2.97 28.22
CA ALA A 17 0.46 -2.04 28.27
C ALA A 17 -0.91 -2.71 28.17
N VAL A 18 -0.95 -3.99 27.75
CA VAL A 18 -2.18 -4.78 27.61
C VAL A 18 -2.18 -6.04 28.49
N SER A 19 -1.19 -6.18 29.39
CA SER A 19 -1.04 -7.40 30.19
C SER A 19 -2.11 -7.57 31.27
N ASP A 20 -2.83 -6.51 31.59
CA ASP A 20 -3.95 -6.48 32.54
C ASP A 20 -5.31 -6.80 31.90
N ASN A 21 -5.35 -7.03 30.58
CA ASN A 21 -6.59 -7.36 29.89
C ASN A 21 -7.12 -8.74 30.37
N PRO A 22 -8.33 -8.80 30.96
CA PRO A 22 -8.87 -10.05 31.49
C PRO A 22 -9.14 -11.06 30.37
N GLU A 23 -9.09 -12.36 30.73
CA GLU A 23 -9.53 -13.42 29.83
C GLU A 23 -11.03 -13.31 29.58
N TRP A 24 -11.42 -13.54 28.32
CA TRP A 24 -12.83 -13.55 27.94
C TRP A 24 -13.50 -14.81 28.47
N THR A 25 -14.55 -14.64 29.26
CA THR A 25 -15.37 -15.73 29.77
C THR A 25 -16.46 -16.12 28.76
N LYS A 26 -17.12 -17.26 28.99
CA LYS A 26 -18.28 -17.68 28.18
C LYS A 26 -19.41 -16.65 28.19
N ASP A 27 -19.60 -15.96 29.31
CA ASP A 27 -20.63 -14.93 29.44
C ASP A 27 -20.29 -13.67 28.63
N ASP A 28 -18.99 -13.36 28.46
CA ASP A 28 -18.54 -12.26 27.61
C ASP A 28 -18.84 -12.54 26.13
N PHE A 29 -18.62 -13.79 25.69
CA PHE A 29 -19.02 -14.21 24.34
C PHE A 29 -20.53 -14.22 24.16
N ALA A 30 -21.30 -14.64 25.17
CA ALA A 30 -22.76 -14.62 25.12
C ALA A 30 -23.34 -13.19 24.97
N ARG A 31 -22.65 -12.18 25.51
CA ARG A 31 -23.01 -10.76 25.39
C ARG A 31 -22.42 -10.07 24.16
N ALA A 32 -21.53 -10.73 23.41
CA ALA A 32 -20.86 -10.12 22.27
C ALA A 32 -21.84 -9.82 21.13
N LYS A 33 -21.67 -8.65 20.51
CA LYS A 33 -22.48 -8.20 19.37
C LYS A 33 -21.68 -8.31 18.08
N SER A 34 -22.38 -8.58 16.97
CA SER A 34 -21.72 -8.62 15.66
C SER A 34 -21.24 -7.24 15.23
N PHE A 35 -20.20 -7.20 14.38
CA PHE A 35 -19.69 -5.93 13.83
C PHE A 35 -20.78 -5.12 13.12
N ASP A 36 -21.68 -5.79 12.41
CA ASP A 36 -22.79 -5.13 11.70
C ASP A 36 -23.79 -4.47 12.65
N GLU A 37 -24.04 -5.10 13.81
CA GLU A 37 -24.96 -4.57 14.82
C GLU A 37 -24.38 -3.32 15.49
N VAL A 38 -23.08 -3.34 15.81
CA VAL A 38 -22.43 -2.22 16.50
C VAL A 38 -22.08 -1.08 15.54
N PHE A 39 -21.77 -1.40 14.28
CA PHE A 39 -21.35 -0.43 13.27
C PHE A 39 -22.14 -0.54 11.96
N PRO A 40 -23.46 -0.32 11.97
CA PRO A 40 -24.33 -0.55 10.82
C PRO A 40 -24.01 0.33 9.59
N ALA A 41 -23.37 1.50 9.81
CA ALA A 41 -22.99 2.43 8.75
C ALA A 41 -21.50 2.31 8.33
N MET A 42 -20.70 1.44 8.98
CA MET A 42 -19.28 1.31 8.68
C MET A 42 -19.07 0.31 7.53
N ARG A 43 -18.42 0.76 6.45
CA ARG A 43 -18.14 -0.11 5.30
C ARG A 43 -17.22 -1.27 5.69
N LYS A 44 -17.68 -2.49 5.42
CA LYS A 44 -16.82 -3.69 5.43
C LYS A 44 -15.86 -3.66 4.24
N GLY A 45 -14.57 -3.51 4.52
CA GLY A 45 -13.49 -3.64 3.54
C GLY A 45 -12.74 -2.35 3.23
N ARG A 46 -11.63 -2.50 2.51
CA ARG A 46 -10.82 -1.37 2.04
C ARG A 46 -11.61 -0.61 0.98
N GLY A 47 -11.68 0.72 1.09
CA GLY A 47 -12.31 1.55 0.07
C GLY A 47 -11.70 1.37 -1.32
N PRO A 48 -12.40 1.77 -2.39
CA PRO A 48 -11.88 1.70 -3.75
C PRO A 48 -10.51 2.37 -3.84
N ASN A 49 -9.63 1.80 -4.67
CA ASN A 49 -8.27 2.30 -4.81
C ASN A 49 -8.30 3.78 -5.22
N ARG A 50 -7.75 4.68 -4.38
CA ARG A 50 -7.77 6.14 -4.63
C ARG A 50 -7.01 6.56 -5.88
N ALA A 51 -6.07 5.74 -6.37
CA ALA A 51 -5.27 6.03 -7.56
C ALA A 51 -5.83 5.29 -8.78
N PRO A 52 -5.81 5.90 -9.98
CA PRO A 52 -6.11 5.20 -11.22
C PRO A 52 -5.25 3.95 -11.33
N THR A 53 -5.88 2.81 -11.62
CA THR A 53 -5.17 1.54 -11.74
C THR A 53 -4.18 1.61 -12.90
N LYS A 54 -2.90 1.31 -12.63
CA LYS A 54 -1.89 1.17 -13.68
C LYS A 54 -2.34 0.07 -14.65
N ARG A 55 -2.19 0.31 -15.96
CA ARG A 55 -2.49 -0.70 -16.98
C ARG A 55 -1.28 -1.61 -17.15
N GLN A 56 -1.47 -2.92 -17.01
CA GLN A 56 -0.44 -3.90 -17.35
C GLN A 56 -0.38 -4.06 -18.87
N VAL A 57 0.77 -3.76 -19.45
CA VAL A 57 1.01 -3.87 -20.90
C VAL A 57 2.35 -4.54 -21.15
N THR A 58 2.45 -5.30 -22.24
CA THR A 58 3.72 -5.87 -22.70
C THR A 58 4.43 -4.83 -23.57
N LEU A 59 5.51 -4.24 -23.07
CA LEU A 59 6.33 -3.24 -23.77
C LEU A 59 7.79 -3.72 -23.85
N ARG A 60 8.40 -3.58 -25.03
CA ARG A 60 9.84 -3.79 -25.21
C ARG A 60 10.58 -2.47 -24.99
N LEU A 61 11.65 -2.51 -24.21
CA LEU A 61 12.51 -1.37 -23.89
C LEU A 61 13.94 -1.71 -24.31
N SER A 62 14.74 -0.68 -24.61
CA SER A 62 16.18 -0.85 -24.87
C SER A 62 16.88 -1.49 -23.66
N PRO A 63 17.88 -2.37 -23.85
CA PRO A 63 18.69 -2.93 -22.76
C PRO A 63 19.22 -1.85 -21.81
N ASP A 64 19.80 -0.77 -22.35
CA ASP A 64 20.37 0.33 -21.55
C ASP A 64 19.36 0.94 -20.56
N VAL A 65 18.10 1.06 -20.98
CA VAL A 65 17.03 1.58 -20.13
C VAL A 65 16.72 0.61 -19.00
N VAL A 66 16.61 -0.68 -19.32
CA VAL A 66 16.28 -1.71 -18.34
C VAL A 66 17.41 -1.86 -17.32
N ASP A 67 18.66 -1.88 -17.78
CA ASP A 67 19.84 -2.07 -16.95
C ASP A 67 20.07 -0.88 -16.01
N TYR A 68 19.93 0.35 -16.52
CA TYR A 68 19.99 1.57 -15.71
C TYR A 68 18.99 1.52 -14.55
N PHE A 69 17.70 1.28 -14.82
CA PHE A 69 16.69 1.31 -13.76
C PHE A 69 16.81 0.11 -12.82
N LYS A 70 17.15 -1.09 -13.33
CA LYS A 70 17.36 -2.27 -12.49
C LYS A 70 18.51 -2.09 -11.49
N ALA A 71 19.57 -1.38 -11.88
CA ALA A 71 20.70 -1.09 -10.99
C ALA A 71 20.28 -0.31 -9.73
N GLU A 72 19.24 0.53 -9.80
CA GLU A 72 18.67 1.25 -8.66
C GLU A 72 17.87 0.33 -7.69
N GLY A 73 17.70 -0.95 -8.05
CA GLY A 73 17.05 -2.02 -7.31
C GLY A 73 15.51 -1.91 -7.20
N PRO A 74 14.87 -2.66 -6.28
CA PRO A 74 13.42 -2.69 -6.04
C PRO A 74 12.75 -1.34 -6.12
N GLY A 75 11.66 -1.31 -6.89
CA GLY A 75 10.97 -0.10 -7.29
C GLY A 75 11.39 0.41 -8.67
N TRP A 76 12.35 -0.21 -9.35
CA TRP A 76 12.81 0.21 -10.68
C TRP A 76 11.68 0.37 -11.72
N GLN A 77 10.69 -0.54 -11.72
CA GLN A 77 9.50 -0.44 -12.58
C GLN A 77 8.63 0.78 -12.26
N SER A 78 8.59 1.22 -11.01
CA SER A 78 7.88 2.46 -10.66
C SER A 78 8.67 3.69 -11.09
N ARG A 79 10.00 3.65 -11.00
CA ARG A 79 10.85 4.78 -11.40
C ARG A 79 10.85 5.01 -12.91
N ILE A 80 10.84 3.94 -13.71
CA ILE A 80 10.70 4.07 -15.17
C ILE A 80 9.32 4.64 -15.55
N ASP A 81 8.24 4.22 -14.89
CA ASP A 81 6.91 4.78 -15.07
C ASP A 81 6.87 6.29 -14.73
N GLU A 82 7.48 6.70 -13.61
CA GLU A 82 7.62 8.11 -13.23
C GLU A 82 8.41 8.92 -14.27
N ALA A 83 9.48 8.36 -14.83
CA ALA A 83 10.26 9.00 -15.89
C ALA A 83 9.41 9.22 -17.15
N LEU A 84 8.64 8.20 -17.58
CA LEU A 84 7.73 8.30 -18.72
C LEU A 84 6.64 9.34 -18.49
N ILE A 85 6.06 9.40 -17.28
CA ILE A 85 5.07 10.42 -16.91
C ILE A 85 5.65 11.84 -17.06
N LYS A 86 6.89 12.07 -16.63
CA LYS A 86 7.54 13.39 -16.78
C LYS A 86 7.66 13.79 -18.25
N VAL A 87 8.04 12.85 -19.13
CA VAL A 87 8.10 13.10 -20.57
C VAL A 87 6.74 13.45 -21.15
N VAL A 88 5.68 12.70 -20.78
CA VAL A 88 4.31 12.95 -21.23
C VAL A 88 3.81 14.31 -20.77
N LYS A 89 4.04 14.69 -19.49
CA LYS A 89 3.66 15.99 -18.95
C LYS A 89 4.34 17.13 -19.70
N ARG A 90 5.65 17.03 -19.93
CA ARG A 90 6.41 18.04 -20.69
C ARG A 90 5.85 18.22 -22.10
N LYS A 91 5.57 17.12 -22.80
CA LYS A 91 5.01 17.14 -24.17
C LYS A 91 3.61 17.73 -24.23
N ARG A 92 2.76 17.47 -23.23
CA ARG A 92 1.42 18.08 -23.13
C ARG A 92 1.50 19.58 -22.92
N ASN A 93 2.36 20.03 -22.01
CA ASN A 93 2.51 21.45 -21.72
C ASN A 93 3.03 22.25 -22.93
N SER A 94 3.93 21.67 -23.74
CA SER A 94 4.44 22.30 -24.96
C SER A 94 3.46 22.31 -26.15
N ALA A 95 2.34 21.57 -26.05
CA ALA A 95 1.32 21.51 -27.10
C ALA A 95 0.09 22.39 -26.79
N THR A 96 0.05 23.00 -25.61
CA THR A 96 -1.06 23.84 -25.12
C THR A 96 -0.65 25.31 -24.94
N GLY A 97 0.64 25.64 -25.12
CA GLY A 97 1.15 27.00 -25.26
C GLY A 97 1.65 27.22 -26.67
#